data_AF-T0L063-F1
#
_entry.id   AF-T0L063-F1
#
_cell.length_a   1.000
_cell.length_b   1.000
_cell.length_c   1.000
_cell.angle_alpha   90.00
_cell.angle_beta   90.00
_cell.angle_gamma   90.00
#
_symmetry.space_group_name_H-M   'P 1'
#
loop_
_entity.id
_entity.type
_entity.pdbx_description
1 polymer ?
#
loop_
_entity_poly.entity_id
_entity_poly.type
_entity_poly.pdbx_seq_one_letter_code
_entity_poly.pdbx_strand_id
1 'polypeptide(L)'
;MTIGKILLEFKKGGDLSKKQAAAAAVAASDRHKLNDFLDILTSPDCHDQHLTLVFGILLAYMEAMVARSWLLFQAVLRKLSDKIQDQLKKERRGPHLYFDRGLLINYSLMAGYHAMISFEDTYLVDVDLYDPSPFADIDSATSNIRANAAILHHYCKYVVNFARLHHRATKWVRQARQIIADRQNESEATEDELKEALASYGLLKSGKEVVESSGRVIDVMEMFRGRDDASDDVEGNDFGCMREVFYHFALMGLTRTFWDPTWKLIDEDLPHMHDMPDLEAHGVFVLERLEQRVPMLGLESWCYLVILMGVAMEVRQVEYQKRVEVVVSDIAGKGFACAESMLGDMRLLWGMDYAAQHDSSIGPTC
;
A
#
# COMPACT_ATOMS: atom_id res chain seq x y z
N MET A 1 -13.67 -18.25 -16.41
CA MET A 1 -14.29 -17.84 -17.70
C MET A 1 -14.71 -16.37 -17.70
N THR A 2 -15.31 -15.86 -16.61
CA THR A 2 -15.82 -14.48 -16.48
C THR A 2 -14.76 -13.38 -16.66
N ILE A 3 -13.60 -13.47 -15.98
CA ILE A 3 -12.51 -12.48 -16.13
C ILE A 3 -12.00 -12.42 -17.58
N GLY A 4 -11.87 -13.57 -18.25
CA GLY A 4 -11.50 -13.61 -19.66
C GLY A 4 -12.50 -12.85 -20.54
N LYS A 5 -13.81 -12.99 -20.29
CA LYS A 5 -14.85 -12.22 -20.99
C LYS A 5 -14.76 -10.72 -20.70
N ILE A 6 -14.52 -10.34 -19.44
CA ILE A 6 -14.30 -8.93 -19.04
C ILE A 6 -13.10 -8.33 -19.80
N LEU A 7 -11.97 -9.04 -19.83
CA LEU A 7 -10.78 -8.61 -20.57
C LEU A 7 -11.05 -8.47 -22.08
N LEU A 8 -11.88 -9.34 -22.65
CA LEU A 8 -12.29 -9.22 -24.05
C LEU A 8 -13.13 -7.97 -24.31
N GLU A 9 -14.00 -7.54 -23.38
CA GLU A 9 -14.74 -6.28 -23.52
C GLU A 9 -13.81 -5.06 -23.58
N PHE A 10 -12.77 -5.02 -22.76
CA PHE A 10 -11.79 -3.91 -22.78
C PHE A 10 -10.91 -3.89 -24.03
N LYS A 11 -10.70 -5.04 -24.67
CA LYS A 11 -10.00 -5.14 -25.97
C LYS A 11 -10.83 -4.68 -27.17
N LYS A 12 -12.15 -4.53 -27.03
CA LYS A 12 -13.00 -4.02 -28.12
C LYS A 12 -12.69 -2.55 -28.40
N GLY A 13 -12.84 -2.13 -29.65
CA GLY A 13 -12.81 -0.70 -29.99
C GLY A 13 -14.03 0.03 -29.44
N GLY A 14 -13.90 1.33 -29.15
CA GLY A 14 -15.01 2.17 -28.70
C GLY A 14 -14.70 2.97 -27.44
N ASP A 15 -15.73 3.70 -26.99
CA ASP A 15 -15.70 4.56 -25.81
C ASP A 15 -15.52 3.78 -24.50
N LEU A 16 -14.71 4.31 -23.57
CA LEU A 16 -14.35 3.64 -22.31
C LEU A 16 -15.59 3.34 -21.44
N SER A 17 -16.54 4.28 -21.36
CA SER A 17 -17.76 4.11 -20.56
C SER A 17 -18.61 2.94 -21.08
N LYS A 18 -18.69 2.76 -22.41
CA LYS A 18 -19.37 1.62 -23.02
C LYS A 18 -18.68 0.29 -22.70
N LYS A 19 -17.34 0.24 -22.74
CA LYS A 19 -16.57 -0.97 -22.40
C LYS A 19 -16.77 -1.36 -20.94
N GLN A 20 -16.68 -0.39 -20.03
CA GLN A 20 -16.91 -0.60 -18.61
C GLN A 20 -18.34 -1.10 -18.34
N ALA A 21 -19.35 -0.51 -18.96
CA ALA A 21 -20.73 -0.96 -18.81
C ALA A 21 -20.93 -2.40 -19.28
N ALA A 22 -20.33 -2.78 -20.41
CA ALA A 22 -20.37 -4.16 -20.91
C ALA A 22 -19.62 -5.14 -19.98
N ALA A 23 -18.43 -4.78 -19.52
CA ALA A 23 -17.65 -5.56 -18.55
C ALA A 23 -18.42 -5.76 -17.22
N ALA A 24 -19.05 -4.70 -16.71
CA ALA A 24 -19.88 -4.75 -15.51
C ALA A 24 -21.11 -5.66 -15.70
N ALA A 25 -21.74 -5.66 -16.88
CA ALA A 25 -22.85 -6.55 -17.19
C ALA A 25 -22.44 -8.03 -17.20
N VAL A 26 -21.26 -8.34 -17.76
CA VAL A 26 -20.67 -9.69 -17.70
C VAL A 26 -20.45 -10.11 -16.24
N ALA A 27 -19.80 -9.28 -15.43
CA ALA A 27 -19.58 -9.57 -14.02
C ALA A 27 -20.89 -9.76 -13.26
N ALA A 28 -21.88 -8.89 -13.46
CA ALA A 28 -23.18 -8.94 -12.77
C ALA A 28 -23.90 -10.28 -12.98
N SER A 29 -23.81 -10.87 -14.19
CA SER A 29 -24.45 -12.15 -14.50
C SER A 29 -23.90 -13.33 -13.68
N ASP A 30 -22.60 -13.30 -13.37
CA ASP A 30 -21.90 -14.41 -12.71
C ASP A 30 -21.61 -14.11 -11.22
N ARG A 31 -21.69 -12.85 -10.78
CA ARG A 31 -21.22 -12.40 -9.47
C ARG A 31 -21.79 -13.18 -8.30
N HIS A 32 -23.09 -13.47 -8.28
CA HIS A 32 -23.70 -14.25 -7.20
C HIS A 32 -23.07 -15.64 -7.09
N LYS A 33 -22.93 -16.37 -8.21
CA LYS A 33 -22.31 -17.70 -8.25
C LYS A 33 -20.85 -17.66 -7.83
N LEU A 34 -20.12 -16.62 -8.23
CA LEU A 34 -18.73 -16.43 -7.85
C LEU A 34 -18.58 -16.17 -6.35
N ASN A 35 -19.48 -15.39 -5.76
CA ASN A 35 -19.52 -15.17 -4.32
C ASN A 35 -19.92 -16.43 -3.55
N ASP A 36 -20.93 -17.17 -4.01
CA ASP A 36 -21.32 -18.45 -3.41
C ASP A 36 -20.13 -19.44 -3.43
N PHE A 37 -19.36 -19.44 -4.52
CA PHE A 37 -18.16 -20.27 -4.61
C PHE A 37 -17.03 -19.78 -3.67
N LEU A 38 -16.82 -18.47 -3.52
CA LEU A 38 -15.90 -17.93 -2.53
C LEU A 38 -16.31 -18.36 -1.11
N ASP A 39 -17.60 -18.36 -0.80
CA ASP A 39 -18.13 -18.74 0.51
C ASP A 39 -17.91 -20.23 0.79
N ILE A 40 -18.02 -21.09 -0.22
CA ILE A 40 -17.64 -22.50 -0.11
C ILE A 40 -16.15 -22.65 0.17
N LEU A 41 -15.28 -21.94 -0.57
CA LEU A 41 -13.82 -22.02 -0.41
C LEU A 41 -13.34 -21.44 0.93
N THR A 42 -14.03 -20.42 1.44
CA THR A 42 -13.71 -19.78 2.72
C THR A 42 -14.43 -20.44 3.90
N SER A 43 -15.30 -21.42 3.66
CA SER A 43 -15.97 -22.19 4.72
C SER A 43 -14.98 -22.90 5.64
N PRO A 44 -15.31 -23.14 6.92
CA PRO A 44 -14.41 -23.80 7.86
C PRO A 44 -13.90 -25.17 7.39
N ASP A 45 -14.71 -25.90 6.62
CA ASP A 45 -14.48 -27.27 6.17
C ASP A 45 -13.60 -27.37 4.91
N CYS A 46 -13.37 -26.26 4.20
CA CYS A 46 -12.52 -26.26 3.01
C CYS A 46 -11.03 -26.12 3.39
N HIS A 47 -10.18 -27.01 2.88
CA HIS A 47 -8.74 -27.01 3.17
C HIS A 47 -7.86 -26.73 1.94
N ASP A 48 -8.45 -26.49 0.77
CA ASP A 48 -7.69 -26.22 -0.46
C ASP A 48 -7.20 -24.77 -0.49
N GLN A 49 -6.03 -24.54 0.10
CA GLN A 49 -5.38 -23.23 0.16
C GLN A 49 -5.12 -22.65 -1.24
N HIS A 50 -4.70 -23.49 -2.18
CA HIS A 50 -4.32 -23.07 -3.51
C HIS A 50 -5.53 -22.58 -4.30
N LEU A 51 -6.61 -23.36 -4.34
CA LEU A 51 -7.84 -22.96 -5.01
C LEU A 51 -8.44 -21.71 -4.36
N THR A 52 -8.40 -21.62 -3.03
CA THR A 52 -8.83 -20.44 -2.28
C THR A 52 -8.06 -19.19 -2.68
N LEU A 53 -6.72 -19.26 -2.73
CA LEU A 53 -5.85 -18.15 -3.13
C LEU A 53 -6.08 -17.74 -4.57
N VAL A 54 -6.00 -18.68 -5.52
CA VAL A 54 -6.18 -18.40 -6.95
C VAL A 54 -7.54 -17.76 -7.19
N PHE A 55 -8.60 -18.36 -6.66
CA PHE A 55 -9.95 -17.87 -6.88
C PHE A 55 -10.17 -16.51 -6.21
N GLY A 56 -9.74 -16.34 -4.96
CA GLY A 56 -9.89 -15.09 -4.23
C GLY A 56 -9.15 -13.92 -4.89
N ILE A 57 -7.90 -14.12 -5.32
CA ILE A 57 -7.12 -13.10 -6.04
C ILE A 57 -7.81 -12.74 -7.38
N LEU A 58 -8.22 -13.74 -8.15
CA LEU A 58 -8.93 -13.51 -9.42
C LEU A 58 -10.24 -12.74 -9.21
N LEU A 59 -11.01 -13.09 -8.18
CA LEU A 59 -12.25 -12.40 -7.86
C LEU A 59 -11.98 -10.95 -7.39
N ALA A 60 -10.91 -10.71 -6.63
CA ALA A 60 -10.48 -9.37 -6.26
C ALA A 60 -10.12 -8.52 -7.50
N TYR A 61 -9.34 -9.06 -8.44
CA TYR A 61 -9.08 -8.41 -9.73
C TYR A 61 -10.37 -8.11 -10.48
N MET A 62 -11.29 -9.08 -10.56
CA MET A 62 -12.57 -8.89 -11.22
C MET A 62 -13.32 -7.70 -10.63
N GLU A 63 -13.43 -7.62 -9.30
CA GLU A 63 -14.13 -6.51 -8.65
C GLU A 63 -13.40 -5.18 -8.85
N ALA A 64 -12.06 -5.13 -8.80
CA ALA A 64 -11.31 -3.92 -9.15
C ALA A 64 -11.53 -3.47 -10.60
N MET A 65 -11.72 -4.41 -11.53
CA MET A 65 -11.94 -4.12 -12.94
C MET A 65 -13.34 -3.54 -13.24
N VAL A 66 -14.37 -4.00 -12.52
CA VAL A 66 -15.77 -3.70 -12.88
C VAL A 66 -16.50 -2.83 -11.87
N ALA A 67 -16.05 -2.77 -10.62
CA ALA A 67 -16.65 -1.93 -9.61
C ALA A 67 -16.05 -0.53 -9.67
N ARG A 68 -16.93 0.49 -9.74
CA ARG A 68 -16.55 1.90 -9.53
C ARG A 68 -16.41 2.23 -8.04
N SER A 69 -15.87 1.30 -7.27
CA SER A 69 -15.54 1.49 -5.85
C SER A 69 -14.58 0.38 -5.42
N TRP A 70 -13.84 0.61 -4.34
CA TRP A 70 -13.01 -0.43 -3.73
C TRP A 70 -13.75 -1.35 -2.76
N LEU A 71 -14.99 -1.06 -2.40
CA LEU A 71 -15.72 -1.79 -1.37
C LEU A 71 -15.86 -3.28 -1.70
N LEU A 72 -16.14 -3.63 -2.95
CA LEU A 72 -16.29 -5.03 -3.37
C LEU A 72 -14.95 -5.77 -3.37
N PHE A 73 -13.88 -5.11 -3.83
CA PHE A 73 -12.52 -5.63 -3.71
C PHE A 73 -12.13 -5.88 -2.25
N GLN A 74 -12.39 -4.91 -1.37
CA GLN A 74 -12.12 -5.02 0.07
C GLN A 74 -12.91 -6.16 0.71
N ALA A 75 -14.19 -6.33 0.36
CA ALA A 75 -15.01 -7.42 0.88
C ALA A 75 -14.46 -8.81 0.51
N VAL A 76 -13.99 -8.97 -0.74
CA VAL A 76 -13.33 -10.21 -1.20
C VAL A 76 -12.03 -10.44 -0.44
N LEU A 77 -11.18 -9.41 -0.32
CA LEU A 77 -9.91 -9.55 0.39
C LEU A 77 -10.08 -9.81 1.88
N ARG A 78 -11.08 -9.23 2.54
CA ARG A 78 -11.36 -9.51 3.95
C ARG A 78 -11.69 -10.99 4.16
N LYS A 79 -12.65 -11.53 3.38
CA LYS A 79 -13.00 -12.96 3.42
C LYS A 79 -11.80 -13.87 3.15
N LEU A 80 -11.00 -13.53 2.14
CA LEU A 80 -9.79 -14.28 1.80
C LEU A 80 -8.76 -14.23 2.94
N SER A 81 -8.56 -13.06 3.54
CA SER A 81 -7.60 -12.84 4.62
C SER A 81 -7.98 -13.61 5.89
N ASP A 82 -9.26 -13.57 6.28
CA ASP A 82 -9.77 -14.31 7.43
C ASP A 82 -9.51 -15.81 7.26
N LYS A 83 -9.79 -16.34 6.06
CA LYS A 83 -9.58 -17.76 5.75
C LYS A 83 -8.10 -18.16 5.79
N ILE A 84 -7.22 -17.38 5.19
CA ILE A 84 -5.78 -17.66 5.16
C ILE A 84 -5.21 -17.56 6.58
N GLN A 85 -5.61 -16.54 7.34
CA GLN A 85 -5.19 -16.40 8.74
C GLN A 85 -5.62 -17.61 9.57
N ASP A 86 -6.84 -18.10 9.40
CA ASP A 86 -7.34 -19.29 10.08
C ASP A 86 -6.59 -20.56 9.67
N GLN A 87 -6.26 -20.72 8.39
CA GLN A 87 -5.47 -21.85 7.91
C GLN A 87 -4.06 -21.84 8.49
N LEU A 88 -3.40 -20.67 8.54
CA LEU A 88 -2.07 -20.51 9.15
C LEU A 88 -2.07 -20.78 10.66
N LYS A 89 -3.14 -20.42 11.37
CA LYS A 89 -3.29 -20.76 12.80
C LYS A 89 -3.48 -22.27 13.03
N LYS A 90 -4.14 -22.96 12.10
CA LYS A 90 -4.52 -24.38 12.23
C LYS A 90 -3.45 -25.36 11.73
N GLU A 91 -2.60 -24.96 10.77
CA GLU A 91 -1.62 -25.86 10.14
C GLU A 91 -0.15 -25.39 10.27
N ARG A 92 0.74 -26.34 10.57
CA ARG A 92 2.22 -26.21 10.61
C ARG A 92 2.89 -26.27 9.23
N ARG A 93 2.16 -26.13 8.11
CA ARG A 93 2.70 -26.36 6.76
C ARG A 93 2.84 -25.05 6.00
N GLY A 94 4.09 -24.67 5.74
CA GLY A 94 4.41 -23.67 4.74
C GLY A 94 4.14 -24.18 3.32
N PRO A 95 3.99 -23.29 2.33
CA PRO A 95 3.67 -23.66 0.96
C PRO A 95 4.75 -24.56 0.35
N HIS A 96 4.33 -25.61 -0.34
CA HIS A 96 5.24 -26.62 -0.88
C HIS A 96 5.67 -26.35 -2.33
N LEU A 97 5.02 -25.44 -3.08
CA LEU A 97 5.29 -25.22 -4.51
C LEU A 97 5.71 -23.77 -4.83
N TYR A 98 6.54 -23.63 -5.87
CA TYR A 98 6.99 -22.32 -6.39
C TYR A 98 5.84 -21.45 -6.92
N PHE A 99 4.82 -22.06 -7.53
CA PHE A 99 3.61 -21.36 -8.00
C PHE A 99 2.83 -20.71 -6.85
N ASP A 100 2.80 -21.37 -5.68
CA ASP A 100 2.17 -20.82 -4.48
C ASP A 100 2.91 -19.54 -4.03
N ARG A 101 4.23 -19.45 -4.24
CA ARG A 101 5.02 -18.26 -3.84
C ARG A 101 4.60 -17.01 -4.60
N GLY A 102 4.43 -17.09 -5.93
CA GLY A 102 4.00 -15.95 -6.74
C GLY A 102 2.60 -15.45 -6.36
N LEU A 103 1.68 -16.38 -6.10
CA LEU A 103 0.34 -16.05 -5.61
C LEU A 103 0.37 -15.44 -4.22
N LEU A 104 1.18 -15.97 -3.31
CA LEU A 104 1.33 -15.47 -1.95
C LEU A 104 1.98 -14.09 -1.92
N ILE A 105 2.93 -13.80 -2.81
CA ILE A 105 3.48 -12.45 -3.00
C ILE A 105 2.37 -11.49 -3.46
N ASN A 106 1.58 -11.87 -4.47
CA ASN A 106 0.50 -11.03 -4.97
C ASN A 106 -0.59 -10.79 -3.92
N TYR A 107 -0.98 -11.85 -3.19
CA TYR A 107 -1.86 -11.76 -2.03
C TYR A 107 -1.30 -10.85 -0.95
N SER A 108 -0.02 -11.00 -0.59
CA SER A 108 0.64 -10.17 0.43
C SER A 108 0.61 -8.69 0.04
N LEU A 109 0.84 -8.37 -1.23
CA LEU A 109 0.76 -7.00 -1.72
C LEU A 109 -0.67 -6.46 -1.65
N MET A 110 -1.64 -7.23 -2.14
CA MET A 110 -3.07 -6.91 -2.12
C MET A 110 -3.60 -6.66 -0.71
N ALA A 111 -3.34 -7.57 0.20
CA ALA A 111 -3.76 -7.49 1.59
C ALA A 111 -2.99 -6.40 2.36
N GLY A 112 -1.71 -6.16 2.04
CA GLY A 112 -0.95 -5.04 2.57
C GLY A 112 -1.53 -3.68 2.15
N TYR A 113 -1.84 -3.51 0.87
CA TYR A 113 -2.53 -2.31 0.37
C TYR A 113 -3.92 -2.14 0.98
N HIS A 114 -4.70 -3.21 1.06
CA HIS A 114 -5.98 -3.19 1.76
C HIS A 114 -5.83 -2.65 3.19
N ALA A 115 -4.91 -3.21 3.97
CA ALA A 115 -4.67 -2.78 5.35
C ALA A 115 -4.24 -1.31 5.44
N MET A 116 -3.34 -0.88 4.55
CA MET A 116 -2.85 0.49 4.51
C MET A 116 -3.98 1.50 4.21
N ILE A 117 -4.83 1.23 3.22
CA ILE A 117 -5.93 2.13 2.83
C ILE A 117 -7.07 2.11 3.85
N SER A 118 -7.37 0.95 4.42
CA SER A 118 -8.42 0.80 5.42
C SER A 118 -7.98 1.25 6.83
N PHE A 119 -6.71 1.66 7.00
CA PHE A 119 -6.09 1.96 8.30
C PHE A 119 -6.25 0.80 9.30
N GLU A 120 -6.19 -0.44 8.81
CA GLU A 120 -6.32 -1.67 9.61
C GLU A 120 -4.92 -2.26 9.92
N ASP A 121 -4.79 -2.94 11.06
CA ASP A 121 -3.59 -3.78 11.31
C ASP A 121 -3.63 -5.01 10.38
N THR A 122 -2.47 -5.60 10.14
CA THR A 122 -2.34 -6.81 9.31
C THR A 122 -1.58 -7.89 10.04
N TYR A 123 -2.09 -9.11 10.02
CA TYR A 123 -1.41 -10.28 10.59
C TYR A 123 -0.19 -10.72 9.78
N LEU A 124 -0.05 -10.21 8.54
CA LEU A 124 0.98 -10.63 7.59
C LEU A 124 2.41 -10.34 8.06
N VAL A 125 2.59 -9.42 9.01
CA VAL A 125 3.89 -9.16 9.62
C VAL A 125 4.32 -10.31 10.55
N ASP A 126 3.37 -11.05 11.13
CA ASP A 126 3.65 -12.13 12.11
C ASP A 126 3.81 -13.51 11.46
N VAL A 127 3.68 -13.59 10.13
CA VAL A 127 3.68 -14.86 9.41
C VAL A 127 4.62 -14.81 8.21
N ASP A 128 5.40 -15.87 8.07
CA ASP A 128 6.13 -16.13 6.85
C ASP A 128 5.27 -16.99 5.91
N LEU A 129 4.68 -16.31 4.93
CA LEU A 129 3.83 -16.96 3.94
C LEU A 129 4.62 -17.95 3.08
N TYR A 130 5.91 -17.72 2.85
CA TYR A 130 6.79 -18.57 2.03
C TYR A 130 8.24 -18.43 2.49
N ASP A 131 9.08 -19.40 2.12
CA ASP A 131 10.53 -19.37 2.34
C ASP A 131 11.19 -18.21 1.56
N PRO A 132 11.78 -17.21 2.26
CA PRO A 132 12.40 -16.05 1.64
C PRO A 132 13.86 -16.28 1.24
N SER A 133 14.47 -17.43 1.56
CA SER A 133 15.88 -17.72 1.27
C SER A 133 16.33 -17.46 -0.19
N PRO A 134 15.48 -17.64 -1.23
CA PRO A 134 15.88 -17.32 -2.60
C PRO A 134 16.10 -15.82 -2.86
N PHE A 135 15.64 -14.95 -1.97
CA PHE A 135 15.69 -13.48 -2.10
C PHE A 135 16.75 -12.82 -1.20
N ALA A 136 17.48 -13.59 -0.40
CA ALA A 136 18.46 -13.08 0.56
C ALA A 136 19.77 -12.61 -0.11
N ASP A 137 20.24 -13.36 -1.12
CA ASP A 137 21.51 -13.10 -1.80
C ASP A 137 21.25 -12.72 -3.28
N ILE A 138 21.03 -11.43 -3.53
CA ILE A 138 21.05 -10.88 -4.89
C ILE A 138 22.49 -10.40 -5.14
N ASP A 139 23.21 -11.11 -6.00
CA ASP A 139 24.54 -10.74 -6.46
C ASP A 139 24.56 -10.39 -7.95
N SER A 140 25.71 -9.98 -8.48
CA SER A 140 25.89 -9.67 -9.90
C SER A 140 25.71 -10.89 -10.82
N ALA A 141 25.72 -12.11 -10.29
CA ALA A 141 25.46 -13.35 -11.03
C ALA A 141 23.97 -13.73 -11.05
N THR A 142 23.12 -12.97 -10.35
CA THR A 142 21.70 -13.26 -10.22
C THR A 142 20.94 -12.90 -11.49
N SER A 143 20.18 -13.86 -12.04
CA SER A 143 19.33 -13.61 -13.22
C SER A 143 18.34 -12.46 -12.99
N ASN A 144 18.06 -11.67 -14.04
CA ASN A 144 17.09 -10.55 -13.97
C ASN A 144 15.72 -10.96 -13.39
N ILE A 145 15.23 -12.16 -13.69
CA ILE A 145 13.95 -12.66 -13.15
C ILE A 145 14.01 -12.79 -11.62
N ARG A 146 15.11 -13.35 -11.09
CA ARG A 146 15.31 -13.54 -9.65
C ARG A 146 15.54 -12.20 -8.94
N ALA A 147 16.29 -11.28 -9.55
CA ALA A 147 16.46 -9.92 -9.04
C ALA A 147 15.12 -9.18 -8.95
N ASN A 148 14.30 -9.21 -10.01
CA ASN A 148 12.98 -8.59 -10.03
C ASN A 148 12.03 -9.20 -8.97
N ALA A 149 12.04 -10.53 -8.83
CA ALA A 149 11.23 -11.21 -7.82
C ALA A 149 11.65 -10.85 -6.38
N ALA A 150 12.95 -10.68 -6.14
CA ALA A 150 13.47 -10.26 -4.85
C ALA A 150 13.13 -8.78 -4.55
N ILE A 151 13.18 -7.90 -5.56
CA ILE A 151 12.72 -6.50 -5.41
C ILE A 151 11.24 -6.47 -5.00
N LEU A 152 10.40 -7.22 -5.71
CA LEU A 152 8.98 -7.31 -5.37
C LEU A 152 8.75 -7.92 -3.98
N HIS A 153 9.53 -8.95 -3.59
CA HIS A 153 9.47 -9.57 -2.27
C HIS A 153 9.68 -8.55 -1.14
N HIS A 154 10.81 -7.82 -1.15
CA HIS A 154 11.08 -6.88 -0.06
C HIS A 154 10.14 -5.67 -0.12
N TYR A 155 9.70 -5.23 -1.30
CA TYR A 155 8.64 -4.21 -1.38
C TYR A 155 7.33 -4.69 -0.74
N CYS A 156 6.92 -5.94 -0.97
CA CYS A 156 5.74 -6.50 -0.30
C CYS A 156 5.92 -6.57 1.22
N LYS A 157 7.11 -6.97 1.70
CA LYS A 157 7.43 -6.95 3.14
C LYS A 157 7.39 -5.52 3.68
N TYR A 158 7.91 -4.53 2.96
CA TYR A 158 7.79 -3.11 3.34
C TYR A 158 6.31 -2.71 3.45
N VAL A 159 5.49 -2.92 2.42
CA VAL A 159 4.07 -2.51 2.43
C VAL A 159 3.32 -3.11 3.63
N VAL A 160 3.56 -4.39 3.93
CA VAL A 160 2.95 -5.08 5.06
C VAL A 160 3.40 -4.51 6.42
N ASN A 161 4.71 -4.29 6.60
CA ASN A 161 5.22 -3.69 7.84
C ASN A 161 4.78 -2.23 7.99
N PHE A 162 4.78 -1.48 6.90
CA PHE A 162 4.34 -0.09 6.87
C PHE A 162 2.84 0.02 7.17
N ALA A 163 1.97 -0.86 6.65
CA ALA A 163 0.55 -0.86 6.97
C ALA A 163 0.30 -1.01 8.49
N ARG A 164 1.02 -1.94 9.14
CA ARG A 164 0.96 -2.10 10.61
C ARG A 164 1.52 -0.88 11.35
N LEU A 165 2.67 -0.37 10.93
CA LEU A 165 3.26 0.84 11.51
C LEU A 165 2.25 2.00 11.43
N HIS A 166 1.69 2.22 10.25
CA HIS A 166 0.73 3.28 9.97
C HIS A 166 -0.54 3.16 10.82
N HIS A 167 -1.07 1.95 10.98
CA HIS A 167 -2.19 1.69 11.88
C HIS A 167 -1.84 2.05 13.34
N ARG A 168 -0.70 1.57 13.85
CA ARG A 168 -0.25 1.83 15.23
C ARG A 168 0.02 3.31 15.47
N ALA A 169 0.70 3.99 14.54
CA ALA A 169 0.97 5.41 14.59
C ALA A 169 -0.33 6.23 14.59
N THR A 170 -1.26 5.92 13.67
CA THR A 170 -2.56 6.61 13.61
C THR A 170 -3.36 6.43 14.90
N LYS A 171 -3.38 5.22 15.44
CA LYS A 171 -4.03 4.93 16.72
C LYS A 171 -3.39 5.71 17.87
N TRP A 172 -2.05 5.71 17.93
CA TRP A 172 -1.30 6.43 18.94
C TRP A 172 -1.59 7.93 18.89
N VAL A 173 -1.48 8.56 17.71
CA VAL A 173 -1.75 10.00 17.52
C VAL A 173 -3.17 10.35 17.97
N ARG A 174 -4.18 9.55 17.60
CA ARG A 174 -5.57 9.79 18.03
C ARG A 174 -5.71 9.75 19.56
N GLN A 175 -5.08 8.79 20.22
CA GLN A 175 -5.12 8.67 21.68
C GLN A 175 -4.34 9.80 22.37
N ALA A 176 -3.16 10.15 21.86
CA ALA A 176 -2.34 11.23 22.39
C ALA A 176 -3.03 12.58 22.27
N ARG A 177 -3.60 12.90 21.08
CA ARG A 177 -4.38 14.12 20.87
C ARG A 177 -5.55 14.24 21.82
N GLN A 178 -6.25 13.14 22.10
CA GLN A 178 -7.36 13.15 23.06
C GLN A 178 -6.87 13.52 24.47
N ILE A 179 -5.80 12.89 24.96
CA ILE A 179 -5.24 13.18 26.29
C ILE A 179 -4.72 14.62 26.37
N ILE A 180 -4.05 15.11 25.32
CA ILE A 180 -3.55 16.48 25.27
C ILE A 180 -4.72 17.48 25.30
N ALA A 181 -5.77 17.24 24.51
CA ALA A 181 -6.95 18.09 24.50
C ALA A 181 -7.66 18.10 25.86
N ASP A 182 -7.81 16.93 26.50
CA ASP A 182 -8.42 16.83 27.83
C ASP A 182 -7.62 17.62 28.87
N ARG A 183 -6.28 17.54 28.85
CA ARG A 183 -5.41 18.30 29.76
C ARG A 183 -5.42 19.81 29.48
N GLN A 184 -5.40 20.22 28.22
CA GLN A 184 -5.44 21.62 27.84
C GLN A 184 -6.79 22.29 28.18
N ASN A 185 -7.87 21.51 28.21
CA ASN A 185 -9.18 21.99 28.68
C ASN A 185 -9.23 22.18 30.21
N GLU A 186 -8.41 21.47 30.97
CA GLU A 186 -8.32 21.58 32.43
C GLU A 186 -7.41 22.75 32.87
N SER A 187 -6.26 22.92 32.21
CA SER A 187 -5.28 23.98 32.52
C SER A 187 -4.26 24.17 31.39
N GLU A 188 -3.52 25.28 31.39
CA GLU A 188 -2.32 25.43 30.56
C GLU A 188 -1.24 24.43 31.01
N ALA A 189 -1.26 23.22 30.44
CA ALA A 189 -0.32 22.15 30.74
C ALA A 189 1.02 22.38 30.02
N THR A 190 2.10 22.24 30.78
CA THR A 190 3.48 22.23 30.27
C THR A 190 3.80 20.95 29.50
N GLU A 191 4.88 20.95 28.71
CA GLU A 191 5.31 19.76 27.97
C GLU A 191 5.59 18.55 28.89
N ASP A 192 6.21 18.79 30.05
CA ASP A 192 6.51 17.75 31.03
C ASP A 192 5.23 17.13 31.63
N GLU A 193 4.22 17.95 31.92
CA GLU A 193 2.91 17.48 32.40
C GLU A 193 2.18 16.66 31.33
N LEU A 194 2.30 17.05 30.05
CA LEU A 194 1.77 16.27 28.93
C LEU A 194 2.51 14.93 28.77
N LYS A 195 3.84 14.92 28.88
CA LYS A 195 4.65 13.69 28.86
C LYS A 195 4.28 12.76 30.01
N GLU A 196 4.10 13.27 31.22
CA GLU A 196 3.66 12.50 32.39
C GLU A 196 2.26 11.92 32.18
N ALA A 197 1.33 12.72 31.65
CA ALA A 197 -0.01 12.25 31.31
C ALA A 197 0.07 11.10 30.29
N LEU A 198 0.79 11.26 29.18
CA LEU A 198 0.97 10.19 28.18
C LEU A 198 1.62 8.94 28.80
N ALA A 199 2.59 9.09 29.70
CA ALA A 199 3.22 7.98 30.40
C ALA A 199 2.23 7.21 31.28
N SER A 200 1.35 7.91 32.00
CA SER A 200 0.31 7.29 32.85
C SER A 200 -0.68 6.42 32.07
N TYR A 201 -0.93 6.75 30.80
CA TYR A 201 -1.75 5.95 29.88
C TYR A 201 -0.96 4.90 29.09
N GLY A 202 0.35 4.76 29.36
CA GLY A 202 1.24 3.85 28.64
C GLY A 202 1.58 4.30 27.20
N LEU A 203 1.15 5.50 26.80
CA LEU A 203 1.33 6.00 25.45
C LEU A 203 2.78 6.36 25.16
N LEU A 204 3.54 6.86 26.13
CA LEU A 204 4.96 7.17 25.94
C LEU A 204 5.75 5.92 25.52
N LYS A 205 5.53 4.79 26.20
CA LYS A 205 6.14 3.50 25.85
C LYS A 205 5.71 3.04 24.45
N SER A 206 4.41 3.03 24.17
CA SER A 206 3.91 2.58 22.87
C SER A 206 4.35 3.49 21.71
N GLY A 207 4.54 4.79 21.96
CA GLY A 207 5.05 5.73 20.96
C GLY A 207 6.52 5.48 20.64
N LYS A 208 7.35 5.20 21.66
CA LYS A 208 8.74 4.75 21.46
C LYS A 208 8.80 3.46 20.64
N GLU A 209 7.95 2.47 20.96
CA GLU A 209 7.87 1.23 20.17
C GLU A 209 7.50 1.49 18.70
N VAL A 210 6.63 2.48 18.42
CA VAL A 210 6.30 2.90 17.05
C VAL A 210 7.51 3.51 16.34
N VAL A 211 8.22 4.44 17.00
CA VAL A 211 9.43 5.08 16.45
C VAL A 211 10.55 4.05 16.21
N GLU A 212 10.79 3.14 17.15
CA GLU A 212 11.77 2.06 16.96
C GLU A 212 11.39 1.13 15.79
N SER A 213 10.09 0.84 15.64
CA SER A 213 9.62 -0.03 14.55
C SER A 213 9.73 0.62 13.16
N SER A 214 9.70 1.94 13.06
CA SER A 214 9.83 2.63 11.77
C SER A 214 11.24 2.59 11.21
N GLY A 215 12.28 2.60 12.07
CA GLY A 215 13.66 2.35 11.65
C GLY A 215 13.81 1.01 10.92
N ARG A 216 13.18 -0.05 11.45
CA ARG A 216 13.19 -1.37 10.79
C ARG A 216 12.42 -1.40 9.47
N VAL A 217 11.42 -0.54 9.31
CA VAL A 217 10.63 -0.45 8.06
C VAL A 217 11.45 0.19 6.95
N ILE A 218 12.22 1.25 7.25
CA ILE A 218 13.09 1.87 6.26
C ILE A 218 14.33 1.01 5.97
N ASP A 219 14.85 0.26 6.95
CA ASP A 219 15.97 -0.69 6.72
C ASP A 219 15.66 -1.72 5.62
N VAL A 220 14.39 -2.17 5.53
CA VAL A 220 13.93 -3.07 4.44
C VAL A 220 14.11 -2.40 3.07
N MET A 221 13.97 -1.08 3.00
CA MET A 221 14.10 -0.28 1.79
C MET A 221 15.51 0.28 1.58
N GLU A 222 16.34 0.43 2.62
CA GLU A 222 17.75 0.85 2.47
C GLU A 222 18.58 -0.19 1.72
N MET A 223 18.22 -1.48 1.79
CA MET A 223 18.82 -2.52 0.94
C MET A 223 18.60 -2.28 -0.57
N PHE A 224 17.66 -1.40 -0.91
CA PHE A 224 17.38 -0.98 -2.28
C PHE A 224 18.09 0.31 -2.69
N ARG A 225 18.73 1.01 -1.77
CA ARG A 225 19.65 2.10 -2.14
C ARG A 225 20.85 1.44 -2.81
N GLY A 226 21.06 1.70 -4.10
CA GLY A 226 22.17 1.11 -4.84
C GLY A 226 23.48 1.36 -4.09
N ARG A 227 24.26 0.31 -3.84
CA ARG A 227 25.70 0.52 -3.62
C ARG A 227 26.22 1.14 -4.91
N ASP A 228 26.81 2.32 -4.80
CA ASP A 228 27.43 3.11 -5.88
C ASP A 228 28.64 2.39 -6.51
N ASP A 229 28.47 1.14 -6.95
CA ASP A 229 29.37 0.52 -7.91
C ASP A 229 28.65 0.53 -9.24
N ALA A 230 28.87 1.63 -9.95
CA ALA A 230 28.58 1.85 -11.35
C ALA A 230 28.99 0.62 -12.20
N SER A 231 28.09 -0.33 -12.32
CA SER A 231 28.04 -1.23 -13.46
C SER A 231 26.80 -0.82 -14.24
N ASP A 232 27.04 -0.28 -15.44
CA ASP A 232 26.04 0.05 -16.45
C ASP A 232 25.14 -1.16 -16.84
N ASP A 233 25.35 -2.33 -16.22
CA ASP A 233 24.67 -3.59 -16.51
C ASP A 233 23.31 -3.75 -15.80
N VAL A 234 22.99 -2.96 -14.76
CA VAL A 234 21.69 -3.05 -14.05
C VAL A 234 20.63 -2.09 -14.63
N GLU A 235 21.02 -1.15 -15.50
CA GLU A 235 20.10 -0.24 -16.19
C GLU A 235 19.13 -0.96 -17.15
N GLY A 236 19.37 -2.25 -17.45
CA GLY A 236 18.56 -3.04 -18.38
C GLY A 236 17.42 -3.86 -17.77
N ASN A 237 17.12 -3.78 -16.46
CA ASN A 237 16.07 -4.60 -15.84
C ASN A 237 14.79 -3.81 -15.46
N ASP A 238 13.62 -4.42 -15.67
CA ASP A 238 12.31 -3.78 -15.48
C ASP A 238 12.06 -3.24 -14.06
N PHE A 239 12.63 -3.84 -13.01
CA PHE A 239 12.39 -3.42 -11.62
C PHE A 239 13.54 -2.61 -10.99
N GLY A 240 14.67 -2.45 -11.67
CA GLY A 240 15.80 -1.66 -11.18
C GLY A 240 15.47 -0.19 -11.09
N CYS A 241 14.70 0.32 -12.06
CA CYS A 241 14.12 1.67 -11.96
C CYS A 241 13.04 1.77 -10.88
N MET A 242 12.31 0.68 -10.60
CA MET A 242 11.25 0.64 -9.59
C MET A 242 11.78 0.57 -8.16
N ARG A 243 13.02 0.14 -7.99
CA ARG A 243 13.73 0.11 -6.72
C ARG A 243 13.76 1.50 -6.06
N GLU A 244 14.20 2.50 -6.80
CA GLU A 244 14.26 3.90 -6.35
C GLU A 244 12.85 4.46 -6.11
N VAL A 245 11.90 4.12 -6.98
CA VAL A 245 10.49 4.53 -6.84
C VAL A 245 9.91 4.03 -5.52
N PHE A 246 10.12 2.76 -5.19
CA PHE A 246 9.60 2.20 -3.94
C PHE A 246 10.27 2.83 -2.72
N TYR A 247 11.58 3.12 -2.79
CA TYR A 247 12.29 3.82 -1.73
C TYR A 247 11.74 5.23 -1.50
N HIS A 248 11.57 6.03 -2.56
CA HIS A 248 10.98 7.37 -2.44
C HIS A 248 9.54 7.35 -1.94
N PHE A 249 8.73 6.40 -2.41
CA PHE A 249 7.39 6.18 -1.88
C PHE A 249 7.41 5.81 -0.39
N ALA A 250 8.40 5.01 0.03
CA ALA A 250 8.56 4.63 1.42
C ALA A 250 8.91 5.81 2.33
N LEU A 251 9.83 6.67 1.86
CA LEU A 251 10.16 7.93 2.54
C LEU A 251 8.91 8.80 2.71
N MET A 252 8.15 9.04 1.63
CA MET A 252 6.90 9.82 1.70
C MET A 252 5.96 9.29 2.77
N GLY A 253 5.74 7.96 2.80
CA GLY A 253 4.87 7.31 3.79
C GLY A 253 5.35 7.50 5.23
N LEU A 254 6.66 7.36 5.47
CA LEU A 254 7.25 7.52 6.81
C LEU A 254 7.20 8.98 7.27
N THR A 255 7.58 9.93 6.42
CA THR A 255 7.48 11.37 6.71
C THR A 255 6.05 11.74 7.09
N ARG A 256 5.05 11.28 6.32
CA ARG A 256 3.63 11.50 6.61
C ARG A 256 3.19 10.89 7.93
N THR A 257 3.73 9.73 8.31
CA THR A 257 3.40 9.05 9.56
C THR A 257 3.83 9.87 10.78
N PHE A 258 4.96 10.57 10.68
CA PHE A 258 5.53 11.38 11.77
C PHE A 258 5.31 12.89 11.60
N TRP A 259 4.46 13.30 10.65
CA TRP A 259 4.15 14.72 10.42
C TRP A 259 3.35 15.37 11.55
N ASP A 260 2.70 14.57 12.39
CA ASP A 260 1.90 15.07 13.51
C ASP A 260 2.78 15.69 14.62
N PRO A 261 2.52 16.93 15.05
CA PRO A 261 3.31 17.59 16.10
C PRO A 261 3.32 16.86 17.44
N THR A 262 2.32 16.02 17.73
CA THR A 262 2.26 15.24 18.97
C THR A 262 3.45 14.30 19.14
N TRP A 263 4.11 13.90 18.05
CA TRP A 263 5.32 13.07 18.09
C TRP A 263 6.50 13.74 18.81
N LYS A 264 6.52 15.08 18.91
CA LYS A 264 7.55 15.81 19.68
C LYS A 264 7.61 15.39 21.15
N LEU A 265 6.50 14.88 21.70
CA LEU A 265 6.41 14.44 23.09
C LEU A 265 7.10 13.10 23.36
N ILE A 266 7.47 12.34 22.32
CA ILE A 266 8.15 11.05 22.48
C ILE A 266 9.65 11.19 22.77
N ASP A 267 10.22 12.37 22.51
CA ASP A 267 11.62 12.73 22.85
C ASP A 267 12.65 11.72 22.29
N GLU A 268 12.43 11.31 21.05
CA GLU A 268 13.32 10.44 20.27
C GLU A 268 13.64 11.14 18.96
N ASP A 269 14.88 10.98 18.48
CA ASP A 269 15.25 11.41 17.13
C ASP A 269 14.40 10.62 16.13
N LEU A 270 13.47 11.31 15.47
CA LEU A 270 12.62 10.70 14.47
C LEU A 270 13.50 10.20 13.31
N PRO A 271 13.42 8.90 12.94
CA PRO A 271 14.34 8.30 12.00
C PRO A 271 14.34 9.01 10.65
N HIS A 272 15.54 9.31 10.15
CA HIS A 272 15.82 9.87 8.82
C HIS A 272 15.17 11.23 8.49
N MET A 273 14.68 12.00 9.48
CA MET A 273 14.04 13.32 9.24
C MET A 273 14.97 14.35 8.58
N HIS A 274 16.28 14.18 8.70
CA HIS A 274 17.27 15.09 8.10
C HIS A 274 17.35 14.96 6.57
N ASP A 275 16.90 13.85 5.99
CA ASP A 275 16.84 13.64 4.53
C ASP A 275 15.47 14.05 3.93
N MET A 276 14.54 14.63 4.72
CA MET A 276 13.13 14.82 4.35
C MET A 276 12.64 16.26 4.03
N PRO A 277 13.38 17.16 3.35
CA PRO A 277 12.88 18.53 3.20
C PRO A 277 11.87 18.73 2.05
N ASP A 278 11.58 17.75 1.19
CA ASP A 278 10.65 17.96 0.06
C ASP A 278 9.84 16.71 -0.34
N LEU A 279 8.66 16.56 0.26
CA LEU A 279 7.68 15.53 -0.10
C LEU A 279 7.19 15.66 -1.55
N GLU A 280 7.08 16.88 -2.08
CA GLU A 280 6.64 17.10 -3.45
C GLU A 280 7.71 16.61 -4.43
N ALA A 281 9.01 16.88 -4.18
CA ALA A 281 10.10 16.36 -5.00
C ALA A 281 10.13 14.82 -5.05
N HIS A 282 9.93 14.14 -3.91
CA HIS A 282 9.81 12.67 -3.89
C HIS A 282 8.58 12.19 -4.69
N GLY A 283 7.43 12.87 -4.55
CA GLY A 283 6.24 12.57 -5.32
C GLY A 283 6.43 12.74 -6.83
N VAL A 284 7.09 13.81 -7.25
CA VAL A 284 7.41 14.09 -8.66
C VAL A 284 8.37 13.04 -9.22
N PHE A 285 9.41 12.67 -8.48
CA PHE A 285 10.34 11.61 -8.90
C PHE A 285 9.59 10.28 -9.12
N VAL A 286 8.74 9.89 -8.17
CA VAL A 286 7.91 8.68 -8.30
C VAL A 286 7.02 8.77 -9.52
N LEU A 287 6.34 9.90 -9.73
CA LEU A 287 5.44 10.13 -10.86
C LEU A 287 6.16 9.97 -12.20
N GLU A 288 7.33 10.57 -12.38
CA GLU A 288 8.12 10.49 -13.61
C GLU A 288 8.44 9.05 -14.02
N ARG A 289 8.78 8.21 -13.05
CA ARG A 289 9.07 6.78 -13.31
C ARG A 289 7.80 5.99 -13.61
N LEU A 290 6.69 6.30 -12.93
CA LEU A 290 5.40 5.65 -13.21
C LEU A 290 4.84 6.04 -14.59
N GLU A 291 5.03 7.27 -15.04
CA GLU A 291 4.65 7.70 -16.40
C GLU A 291 5.35 6.88 -17.48
N GLN A 292 6.62 6.52 -17.27
CA GLN A 292 7.38 5.69 -18.21
C GLN A 292 6.93 4.22 -18.15
N ARG A 293 6.67 3.70 -16.94
CA ARG A 293 6.40 2.27 -16.73
C ARG A 293 4.97 1.88 -17.06
N VAL A 294 3.99 2.61 -16.54
CA VAL A 294 2.58 2.25 -16.58
C VAL A 294 2.13 1.89 -18.01
N PRO A 295 2.46 2.63 -19.08
CA PRO A 295 2.05 2.31 -20.45
C PRO A 295 2.44 0.90 -20.94
N MET A 296 3.53 0.34 -20.41
CA MET A 296 4.04 -0.99 -20.81
C MET A 296 3.34 -2.13 -20.07
N LEU A 297 2.54 -1.82 -19.05
CA LEU A 297 1.94 -2.81 -18.15
C LEU A 297 0.51 -3.18 -18.52
N GLY A 298 0.16 -4.44 -18.29
CA GLY A 298 -1.21 -4.96 -18.37
C GLY A 298 -1.89 -4.94 -17.00
N LEU A 299 -2.21 -6.14 -16.49
CA LEU A 299 -2.91 -6.30 -15.22
C LEU A 299 -2.13 -5.68 -14.06
N GLU A 300 -0.80 -5.77 -14.03
CA GLU A 300 0.07 -5.22 -12.96
C GLU A 300 -0.14 -3.72 -12.70
N SER A 301 -0.65 -2.98 -13.68
CA SER A 301 -0.88 -1.53 -13.56
C SER A 301 -1.74 -1.13 -12.35
N TRP A 302 -2.64 -2.01 -11.89
CA TRP A 302 -3.46 -1.77 -10.69
C TRP A 302 -2.65 -1.56 -9.41
N CYS A 303 -1.49 -2.21 -9.27
CA CYS A 303 -0.66 -2.13 -8.06
C CYS A 303 -0.22 -0.68 -7.81
N TYR A 304 -0.05 0.10 -8.88
CA TYR A 304 0.44 1.47 -8.82
C TYR A 304 -0.62 2.48 -8.40
N LEU A 305 -1.91 2.11 -8.37
CA LEU A 305 -2.97 3.02 -7.93
C LEU A 305 -2.77 3.51 -6.50
N VAL A 306 -2.27 2.64 -5.63
CA VAL A 306 -1.98 2.97 -4.23
C VAL A 306 -0.79 3.91 -4.11
N ILE A 307 0.24 3.68 -4.91
CA ILE A 307 1.42 4.56 -4.98
C ILE A 307 1.01 5.94 -5.52
N LEU A 308 0.21 5.96 -6.60
CA LEU A 308 -0.32 7.19 -7.19
C LEU A 308 -1.23 7.96 -6.23
N MET A 309 -1.96 7.29 -5.34
CA MET A 309 -2.68 7.96 -4.26
C MET A 309 -1.71 8.67 -3.31
N GLY A 310 -0.63 8.02 -2.90
CA GLY A 310 0.41 8.68 -2.10
C GLY A 310 1.03 9.88 -2.81
N VAL A 311 1.38 9.75 -4.10
CA VAL A 311 1.86 10.87 -4.93
C VAL A 311 0.84 12.00 -4.99
N ALA A 312 -0.44 11.68 -5.23
CA ALA A 312 -1.51 12.65 -5.31
C ALA A 312 -1.64 13.46 -4.01
N MET A 313 -1.36 12.86 -2.86
CA MET A 313 -1.38 13.60 -1.60
C MET A 313 -0.22 14.61 -1.46
N GLU A 314 0.92 14.41 -2.14
CA GLU A 314 2.08 15.31 -2.04
C GLU A 314 2.11 16.41 -3.10
N VAL A 315 1.63 16.12 -4.31
CA VAL A 315 1.68 17.09 -5.41
C VAL A 315 0.70 18.25 -5.18
N ARG A 316 1.22 19.48 -5.22
CA ARG A 316 0.44 20.71 -5.03
C ARG A 316 0.29 21.47 -6.33
N GLN A 317 1.27 21.38 -7.22
CA GLN A 317 1.22 22.10 -8.49
C GLN A 317 0.22 21.45 -9.46
N VAL A 318 -0.62 22.29 -10.08
CA VAL A 318 -1.66 21.86 -11.02
C VAL A 318 -1.08 21.06 -12.19
N GLU A 319 0.15 21.36 -12.61
CA GLU A 319 0.86 20.60 -13.64
C GLU A 319 1.03 19.13 -13.24
N TYR A 320 1.56 18.88 -12.03
CA TYR A 320 1.78 17.53 -11.53
C TYR A 320 0.47 16.80 -11.24
N GLN A 321 -0.55 17.50 -10.73
CA GLN A 321 -1.89 16.94 -10.59
C GLN A 321 -2.42 16.41 -11.93
N LYS A 322 -2.30 17.22 -12.99
CA LYS A 322 -2.73 16.84 -14.35
C LYS A 322 -1.96 15.63 -14.89
N ARG A 323 -0.67 15.53 -14.59
CA ARG A 323 0.18 14.36 -14.91
C ARG A 323 -0.29 13.10 -14.19
N VAL A 324 -0.60 13.19 -12.88
CA VAL A 324 -1.22 12.08 -12.13
C VAL A 324 -2.54 11.66 -12.78
N GLU A 325 -3.41 12.60 -13.18
CA GLU A 325 -4.67 12.27 -13.84
C GLU A 325 -4.48 11.46 -15.13
N VAL A 326 -3.46 11.80 -15.92
CA VAL A 326 -3.13 11.08 -17.16
C VAL A 326 -2.74 9.63 -16.86
N VAL A 327 -1.86 9.41 -15.87
CA VAL A 327 -1.42 8.05 -15.50
C VAL A 327 -2.59 7.22 -14.96
N VAL A 328 -3.42 7.78 -14.08
CA VAL A 328 -4.59 7.09 -13.52
C VAL A 328 -5.62 6.79 -14.61
N SER A 329 -5.83 7.71 -15.55
CA SER A 329 -6.72 7.50 -16.70
C SER A 329 -6.21 6.41 -17.64
N ASP A 330 -4.89 6.26 -17.81
CA ASP A 330 -4.30 5.14 -18.56
C ASP A 330 -4.56 3.80 -17.85
N ILE A 331 -4.45 3.74 -16.52
CA ILE A 331 -4.82 2.55 -15.73
C ILE A 331 -6.31 2.23 -15.88
N ALA A 332 -7.20 3.24 -15.83
CA ALA A 332 -8.62 3.07 -16.09
C ALA A 332 -8.88 2.52 -17.50
N GLY A 333 -8.14 3.03 -18.50
CA GLY A 333 -8.19 2.58 -19.89
C GLY A 333 -7.80 1.12 -20.10
N LYS A 334 -6.95 0.57 -19.22
CA LYS A 334 -6.58 -0.85 -19.18
C LYS A 334 -7.64 -1.76 -18.56
N GLY A 335 -8.71 -1.17 -18.03
CA GLY A 335 -9.89 -1.87 -17.57
C GLY A 335 -10.06 -1.95 -16.06
N PHE A 336 -9.40 -1.08 -15.32
CA PHE A 336 -9.58 -0.93 -13.87
C PHE A 336 -10.57 0.19 -13.55
N ALA A 337 -11.87 -0.11 -13.53
CA ALA A 337 -12.90 0.88 -13.27
C ALA A 337 -12.74 1.59 -11.91
N CYS A 338 -12.14 0.94 -10.92
CA CYS A 338 -11.88 1.56 -9.62
C CYS A 338 -10.89 2.74 -9.67
N ALA A 339 -10.04 2.82 -10.71
CA ALA A 339 -9.12 3.93 -10.91
C ALA A 339 -9.87 5.27 -11.11
N GLU A 340 -11.05 5.26 -11.72
CA GLU A 340 -11.88 6.47 -11.88
C GLU A 340 -12.37 7.00 -10.53
N SER A 341 -12.76 6.11 -9.62
CA SER A 341 -13.21 6.48 -8.29
C SER A 341 -12.06 7.03 -7.46
N MET A 342 -10.90 6.37 -7.52
CA MET A 342 -9.69 6.88 -6.85
C MET A 342 -9.25 8.23 -7.42
N LEU A 343 -9.36 8.45 -8.73
CA LEU A 343 -9.11 9.77 -9.32
C LEU A 343 -10.07 10.83 -8.78
N GLY A 344 -11.33 10.45 -8.56
CA GLY A 344 -12.31 11.28 -7.85
C GLY A 344 -11.81 11.66 -6.44
N ASP A 345 -11.33 10.70 -5.67
CA ASP A 345 -10.78 10.93 -4.33
C ASP A 345 -9.52 11.82 -4.37
N MET A 346 -8.62 11.61 -5.33
CA MET A 346 -7.43 12.46 -5.54
C MET A 346 -7.82 13.92 -5.84
N ARG A 347 -8.81 14.14 -6.70
CA ARG A 347 -9.32 15.49 -7.01
C ARG A 347 -9.97 16.16 -5.80
N LEU A 348 -10.66 15.38 -4.97
CA LEU A 348 -11.19 15.89 -3.71
C LEU A 348 -10.06 16.32 -2.78
N LEU A 349 -8.99 15.52 -2.65
CA LEU A 349 -7.81 15.87 -1.85
C LEU A 349 -7.15 17.18 -2.32
N TRP A 350 -7.05 17.40 -3.63
CA TRP A 350 -6.51 18.65 -4.18
C TRP A 350 -7.42 19.86 -3.97
N GLY A 351 -8.75 19.62 -3.91
CA GLY A 351 -9.74 20.65 -3.59
C GLY A 351 -9.88 20.94 -2.10
N MET A 352 -9.31 20.11 -1.22
CA MET A 352 -9.24 20.40 0.21
C MET A 352 -8.19 21.48 0.45
N ASP A 353 -8.65 22.65 0.84
CA ASP A 353 -7.79 23.78 1.19
C ASP A 353 -7.14 23.50 2.56
N TYR A 354 -6.04 22.74 2.56
CA TYR A 354 -5.28 22.39 3.77
C TYR A 354 -4.80 23.63 4.55
N ALA A 355 -4.79 24.82 3.92
CA ALA A 355 -4.48 26.08 4.58
C ALA A 355 -5.48 26.44 5.71
N ALA A 356 -6.75 26.05 5.61
CA ALA A 356 -7.77 26.47 6.57
C ALA A 356 -7.84 25.62 7.86
N GLN A 357 -7.20 24.45 7.90
CA GLN A 357 -7.19 23.58 9.09
C GLN A 357 -5.90 23.68 9.92
N HIS A 358 -4.90 24.45 9.47
CA HIS A 358 -3.54 24.41 10.02
C HIS A 358 -2.97 25.77 10.46
N ASP A 359 -3.80 26.82 10.51
CA ASP A 359 -3.46 28.12 11.11
C ASP A 359 -3.41 28.11 12.65
N SER A 360 -3.52 26.94 13.30
CA SER A 360 -3.17 26.78 14.72
C SER A 360 -1.68 26.47 14.86
N SER A 361 -0.84 27.48 14.62
CA SER A 361 0.48 27.77 15.23
C SER A 361 1.32 26.66 15.90
N ILE A 362 1.30 25.42 15.42
CA ILE A 362 2.09 24.29 15.94
C ILE A 362 2.60 23.46 14.75
N GLY A 363 3.37 24.10 13.87
CA GLY A 363 4.26 23.42 12.94
C GLY A 363 5.70 23.90 13.22
N PRO A 364 6.73 23.06 13.06
CA PRO A 364 8.10 23.55 13.15
C PRO A 364 8.32 24.56 12.01
N THR A 365 8.51 25.82 12.36
CA THR A 365 9.18 26.78 11.48
C THR A 365 10.62 26.32 11.35
N CYS A 366 11.07 26.07 10.12
CA CYS A 366 12.48 25.89 9.80
C CYS A 366 13.33 27.06 10.31
#